data_AF-A0A496B463-F1
#
_entry.id   AF-A0A496B463-F1
#
_cell.length_a   1.000
_cell.length_b   1.000
_cell.length_c   1.000
_cell.angle_alpha   90.00
_cell.angle_beta   90.00
_cell.angle_gamma   90.00
#
_symmetry.space_group_name_H-M   'P 1'
#
loop_
_entity.id
_entity.type
_entity.pdbx_description
1 polymer ?
#
loop_
_entity_poly.entity_id
_entity_poly.type
_entity_poly.pdbx_seq_one_letter_code
_entity_poly.pdbx_strand_id
1 'polypeptide(L)' 'MQIDSLSELRQALETMFSRIETGEDILEQLERINALYRELPATAPAMLRHYLERKSYTKALALLETL' A
#
# COMPACT_ATOMS: atom_id res chain seq x y z
N MET A 1 9.22 -12.49 -7.78
CA MET A 1 8.32 -12.74 -6.62
C MET A 1 8.50 -11.75 -5.46
N GLN A 2 9.69 -11.21 -5.14
CA GLN A 2 9.85 -10.26 -4.02
C GLN A 2 9.62 -8.77 -4.38
N ILE A 3 9.90 -8.38 -5.63
CA ILE A 3 9.65 -7.02 -6.17
C ILE A 3 8.15 -6.80 -6.47
N ASP A 4 7.42 -7.89 -6.68
CA ASP A 4 6.03 -7.87 -7.13
C ASP A 4 5.10 -7.34 -6.03
N SER A 5 5.30 -7.73 -4.76
CA SER A 5 4.40 -7.33 -3.67
C SER A 5 4.51 -5.85 -3.26
N LEU A 6 5.71 -5.24 -3.33
CA LEU A 6 5.87 -3.80 -3.08
C LEU A 6 5.29 -2.97 -4.23
N SER A 7 5.48 -3.42 -5.47
CA SER A 7 4.92 -2.78 -6.66
C SER A 7 3.38 -2.85 -6.67
N GLU A 8 2.83 -4.02 -6.31
CA GLU A 8 1.38 -4.20 -6.15
C GLU A 8 0.81 -3.36 -5.01
N LEU A 9 1.52 -3.22 -3.89
CA LEU A 9 1.10 -2.37 -2.79
C LEU A 9 1.07 -0.89 -3.20
N ARG A 10 2.11 -0.45 -3.93
CA ARG A 10 2.14 0.91 -4.49
C ARG A 10 0.94 1.14 -5.42
N GLN A 11 0.71 0.23 -6.36
CA GLN A 11 -0.41 0.32 -7.29
C GLN A 11 -1.77 0.35 -6.58
N ALA A 12 -1.95 -0.47 -5.54
CA ALA A 12 -3.19 -0.48 -4.76
C ALA A 12 -3.43 0.84 -4.02
N LEU A 13 -2.37 1.45 -3.47
CA LEU A 13 -2.43 2.76 -2.81
C LEU A 13 -2.73 3.88 -3.82
N GLU A 14 -2.05 3.92 -4.96
CA GLU A 14 -2.29 4.90 -6.04
C GLU A 14 -3.74 4.81 -6.55
N THR A 15 -4.23 3.60 -6.83
CA THR A 15 -5.61 3.39 -7.26
C THR A 15 -6.59 3.85 -6.18
N MET A 16 -6.35 3.53 -4.91
CA MET A 16 -7.19 3.98 -3.81
C MET A 16 -7.28 5.52 -3.76
N PHE A 17 -6.15 6.22 -3.87
CA PHE A 17 -6.14 7.68 -3.88
C PHE A 17 -6.85 8.26 -5.09
N SER A 18 -6.62 7.70 -6.29
CA SER A 18 -7.34 8.12 -7.49
C SER A 18 -8.86 7.93 -7.35
N ARG A 19 -9.32 6.82 -6.76
CA ARG A 19 -10.75 6.57 -6.51
C ARG A 19 -11.34 7.54 -5.49
N ILE A 20 -10.57 7.93 -4.45
CA ILE A 20 -11.00 8.97 -3.51
C ILE A 20 -11.22 10.30 -4.24
N GLU A 21 -10.33 10.66 -5.15
CA GLU A 21 -10.44 11.91 -5.93
C GLU A 21 -11.64 11.91 -6.88
N THR A 22 -11.99 10.76 -7.46
CA THR A 22 -13.13 10.62 -8.38
C THR A 22 -14.46 10.30 -7.67
N GLY A 23 -14.44 10.03 -6.36
CA GLY A 23 -15.62 9.65 -5.58
C GLY A 23 -16.07 8.20 -5.80
N GLU A 24 -15.18 7.33 -6.27
CA GLU A 24 -15.42 5.90 -6.48
C GLU A 24 -15.24 5.08 -5.19
N ASP A 25 -15.83 3.88 -5.16
CA ASP A 25 -15.69 2.95 -4.03
C ASP A 25 -14.25 2.42 -3.88
N ILE A 26 -13.76 2.39 -2.64
CA ILE A 26 -12.38 1.99 -2.32
C ILE A 26 -12.27 0.67 -1.54
N LEU A 27 -13.38 -0.05 -1.34
CA LEU A 27 -13.40 -1.24 -0.48
C LEU A 27 -12.44 -2.32 -0.98
N GLU A 28 -12.46 -2.57 -2.29
CA GLU A 28 -11.57 -3.52 -2.96
C GLU A 28 -10.08 -3.19 -2.71
N GLN A 29 -9.70 -1.91 -2.76
CA GLN A 29 -8.33 -1.45 -2.57
C GLN A 29 -7.92 -1.61 -1.11
N LEU A 30 -8.82 -1.30 -0.16
CA LEU A 30 -8.57 -1.52 1.26
C LEU A 30 -8.37 -3.01 1.58
N GLU A 31 -9.17 -3.89 1.00
CA GLU A 31 -9.00 -5.35 1.14
C GLU A 31 -7.66 -5.80 0.54
N ARG A 32 -7.31 -5.30 -0.65
CA ARG A 32 -6.04 -5.63 -1.31
C ARG A 32 -4.83 -5.15 -0.52
N ILE A 33 -4.85 -3.92 -0.01
CA ILE A 33 -3.79 -3.36 0.84
C ILE A 33 -3.62 -4.20 2.11
N ASN A 34 -4.71 -4.63 2.75
CA ASN A 34 -4.66 -5.48 3.94
C ASN A 34 -4.06 -6.87 3.66
N ALA A 35 -4.38 -7.47 2.51
CA ALA A 35 -3.79 -8.73 2.09
C ALA A 35 -2.28 -8.58 1.86
N LEU A 36 -1.89 -7.58 1.07
CA LEU A 36 -0.49 -7.28 0.75
C LEU A 36 0.32 -6.94 2.01
N TYR A 37 -0.25 -6.21 2.96
CA TYR A 37 0.37 -5.91 4.25
C TYR A 37 0.78 -7.18 5.02
N ARG A 38 -0.10 -8.19 5.04
CA ARG A 38 0.16 -9.47 5.72
C ARG A 38 1.22 -10.31 5.01
N GLU A 39 1.33 -10.16 3.69
CA GLU A 39 2.25 -10.88 2.83
C GLU A 39 3.59 -10.16 2.62
N LEU A 40 3.77 -8.98 3.23
CA LEU A 40 5.03 -8.24 3.11
C LEU A 40 6.22 -9.12 3.52
N PRO A 41 7.31 -9.14 2.73
CA PRO A 41 8.48 -9.95 3.04
C PRO A 41 9.18 -9.43 4.31
N ALA A 42 9.90 -10.30 5.01
CA ALA A 42 10.69 -9.91 6.18
C ALA A 42 11.75 -8.83 5.87
N THR A 43 12.17 -8.72 4.61
CA THR A 43 13.10 -7.71 4.10
C THR A 43 12.44 -6.36 3.82
N ALA A 44 11.11 -6.24 3.91
CA ALA A 44 10.42 -4.98 3.70
C ALA A 44 10.84 -3.95 4.78
N PRO A 45 10.94 -2.65 4.43
CA PRO A 45 11.31 -1.62 5.39
C PRO A 45 10.38 -1.61 6.61
N ALA A 46 10.95 -1.58 7.82
CA ALA A 46 10.16 -1.56 9.07
C ALA A 46 9.19 -0.36 9.13
N MET A 47 9.61 0.79 8.57
CA MET A 47 8.76 1.98 8.47
C MET A 47 7.53 1.76 7.59
N LEU A 48 7.63 0.98 6.52
CA LEU A 48 6.48 0.67 5.65
C LEU A 48 5.40 -0.07 6.46
N ARG A 49 5.80 -1.08 7.24
CA ARG A 49 4.88 -1.80 8.13
C ARG A 49 4.23 -0.86 9.15
N HIS A 50 5.04 -0.03 9.80
CA HIS A 50 4.54 0.95 10.76
C HIS A 50 3.49 1.90 10.16
N TYR A 51 3.70 2.38 8.93
CA TYR A 51 2.73 3.25 8.26
C TYR A 51 1.44 2.52 7.91
N LEU A 52 1.51 1.28 7.41
CA LEU A 52 0.34 0.48 7.07
C LEU A 52 -0.48 0.12 8.31
N GLU A 53 0.16 -0.28 9.41
CA GLU A 53 -0.51 -0.54 10.70
C GLU A 53 -1.31 0.66 11.20
N ARG A 54 -0.76 1.87 11.02
CA ARG A 54 -1.40 3.12 11.43
C ARG A 54 -2.35 3.70 10.38
N LYS A 55 -2.59 2.97 9.28
CA LYS A 55 -3.36 3.45 8.11
C LYS A 55 -2.86 4.79 7.57
N SER A 56 -1.56 5.07 7.73
CA SER A 56 -0.91 6.27 7.21
C SER A 56 -0.54 6.06 5.74
N TYR A 57 -1.55 5.84 4.91
CA TYR A 57 -1.40 5.44 3.50
C TYR A 57 -0.61 6.45 2.67
N THR A 58 -0.72 7.74 2.96
CA THR A 58 0.08 8.78 2.30
C THR A 58 1.57 8.62 2.58
N LYS A 59 1.95 8.29 3.82
CA LYS A 59 3.35 8.05 4.19
C LYS A 59 3.86 6.72 3.64
N ALA A 60 3.00 5.70 3.61
CA ALA A 60 3.33 4.42 3.00
C ALA A 60 3.62 4.58 1.51
N LEU A 61 2.78 5.31 0.77
CA LEU A 61 2.99 5.59 -0.65
C LEU A 61 4.26 6.40 -0.89
N ALA A 62 4.46 7.50 -0.15
CA ALA A 62 5.66 8.32 -0.28
C ALA A 62 6.95 7.53 -0.03
N LEU A 63 6.94 6.57 0.91
CA LEU A 63 8.08 5.68 1.11
C LEU A 63 8.30 4.74 -0.08
N LEU A 64 7.25 4.12 -0.60
CA LEU A 64 7.31 3.21 -1.75
C LEU A 64 7.79 3.89 -3.04
N GLU A 65 7.54 5.19 -3.21
CA GLU A 65 8.03 5.98 -4.34
C GLU A 65 9.54 6.24 -4.29
N THR A 66 10.18 6.03 -3.13
CA THR A 66 11.63 6.24 -2.94
C THR A 66 12.46 4.95 -3.00
N LEU A 67 11.80 3.80 -3.09
CA LEU A 67 12.42 2.47 -3.18
C LEU A 67 12.65 2.09 -4.65
#